data_AF-A0A7X6LVK3-F1
#
_entry.id   AF-A0A7X6LVK3-F1
#
_cell.length_a   1.000
_cell.length_b   1.000
_cell.length_c   1.000
_cell.angle_alpha   90.00
_cell.angle_beta   90.00
_cell.angle_gamma   90.00
#
_symmetry.space_group_name_H-M   'P 1'
#
loop_
_entity.id
_entity.type
_entity.pdbx_description
1 polymer ?
#
loop_
_entity_poly.entity_id
_entity_poly.type
_entity_poly.pdbx_seq_one_letter_code
_entity_poly.pdbx_strand_id
1 'polypeptide(L)'
;MRAVQYDHVGGPEVLKLVEVPIPEPTGDQVRVAVRAAGVNPADWKMRAGLMPGPAAFPRRAGFEIAGVVDAAGPEARFRPGDEVLGWAQGGGYAEYALSGPLVAKPAGLSFPDAVAVPVAANTAGGGLDELELEPGETLLVNGASGAVGSLAVQLARALGATVVGTASAANQEVVRGLGALPTTYGPGVVERVRALAPRGIDAVFDCAGHGFLDAAIELRGGTDRIITIADGAAADKDITFFSRPGGAGLDVVARVAQLVATGEFRLAGPARGYPLAEAAAAQRESETGHGLGKIVLIPS
;
A
#
# COMPACT_ATOMS: atom_id res chain seq x y z
N MET A 1 0.97 -9.12 -25.99
CA MET A 1 1.02 -7.99 -25.04
C MET A 1 2.40 -7.87 -24.45
N ARG A 2 2.82 -6.66 -24.08
CA ARG A 2 4.04 -6.41 -23.32
C ARG A 2 3.79 -6.63 -21.82
N ALA A 3 4.72 -7.30 -21.17
CA ALA A 3 4.70 -7.55 -19.73
C ALA A 3 6.12 -7.58 -19.16
N VAL A 4 6.26 -7.26 -17.88
CA VAL A 4 7.52 -7.35 -17.16
C VAL A 4 7.61 -8.69 -16.43
N GLN A 5 8.67 -9.44 -16.69
CA GLN A 5 8.93 -10.72 -16.02
C GLN A 5 10.39 -10.84 -15.56
N TYR A 6 10.65 -11.84 -14.73
CA TYR A 6 11.99 -12.24 -14.29
C TYR A 6 12.04 -13.76 -14.10
N ASP A 7 13.19 -14.37 -14.37
CA ASP A 7 13.40 -15.83 -14.42
C ASP A 7 14.21 -16.39 -13.24
N HIS A 8 14.73 -15.52 -12.38
CA HIS A 8 15.37 -15.85 -11.10
C HIS A 8 15.28 -14.66 -10.14
N VAL A 9 15.47 -14.90 -8.85
CA VAL A 9 15.57 -13.80 -7.87
C VAL A 9 16.84 -12.98 -8.08
N GLY A 10 16.77 -11.67 -7.87
CA GLY A 10 17.94 -10.79 -8.01
C GLY A 10 17.62 -9.30 -7.85
N GLY A 11 18.58 -8.47 -8.24
CA GLY A 11 18.43 -7.03 -8.27
C GLY A 11 17.48 -6.56 -9.39
N PRO A 12 17.21 -5.26 -9.50
CA PRO A 12 16.24 -4.72 -10.47
C PRO A 12 16.53 -5.06 -11.93
N GLU A 13 17.79 -5.35 -12.27
CA GLU A 13 18.28 -5.73 -13.59
C GLU A 13 17.72 -7.05 -14.13
N VAL A 14 17.17 -7.92 -13.27
CA VAL A 14 16.50 -9.16 -13.68
C VAL A 14 15.14 -8.91 -14.32
N LEU A 15 14.53 -7.73 -14.10
CA LEU A 15 13.26 -7.37 -14.72
C LEU A 15 13.45 -7.12 -16.21
N LYS A 16 12.77 -7.90 -17.04
CA LYS A 16 12.78 -7.80 -18.49
C LYS A 16 11.37 -7.51 -19.00
N LEU A 17 11.26 -6.50 -19.88
CA LEU A 17 10.08 -6.30 -20.70
C LEU A 17 10.09 -7.34 -21.84
N VAL A 18 9.03 -8.11 -21.95
CA VAL A 18 8.89 -9.19 -22.93
C VAL A 18 7.53 -9.12 -23.62
N GLU A 19 7.42 -9.75 -24.78
CA GLU A 19 6.13 -10.02 -25.41
C GLU A 19 5.61 -11.40 -25.02
N VAL A 20 4.36 -11.45 -24.57
CA VAL A 20 3.67 -12.67 -24.15
C VAL A 20 2.25 -12.71 -24.74
N PRO A 21 1.62 -13.90 -24.85
CA PRO A 21 0.22 -14.00 -25.21
C PRO A 21 -0.68 -13.20 -24.26
N ILE A 22 -1.77 -12.64 -24.80
CA ILE A 22 -2.81 -12.03 -23.98
C ILE A 22 -3.51 -13.16 -23.20
N PRO A 23 -3.63 -13.07 -21.86
CA PRO A 23 -4.28 -14.12 -21.08
C PRO A 23 -5.80 -14.10 -21.30
N GLU A 24 -6.45 -15.26 -21.27
CA GLU A 24 -7.92 -15.34 -21.38
C GLU A 24 -8.56 -15.52 -19.99
N PRO A 25 -9.56 -14.72 -19.63
CA PRO A 25 -10.24 -14.86 -18.34
C PRO A 25 -11.16 -16.09 -18.33
N THR A 26 -11.20 -16.78 -17.19
CA THR A 26 -12.05 -17.96 -16.96
C THR A 26 -12.85 -17.81 -15.67
N GLY A 27 -13.95 -18.55 -15.53
CA GLY A 27 -14.78 -18.51 -14.32
C GLY A 27 -15.23 -17.10 -13.96
N ASP A 28 -14.88 -16.66 -12.74
CA ASP A 28 -15.19 -15.35 -12.17
C ASP A 28 -14.16 -14.25 -12.51
N GLN A 29 -13.09 -14.59 -13.24
CA GLN A 29 -12.02 -13.67 -13.58
C GLN A 29 -12.47 -12.65 -14.62
N VAL A 30 -11.83 -11.49 -14.59
CA VAL A 30 -11.81 -10.54 -15.70
C VAL A 30 -10.38 -10.32 -16.19
N ARG A 31 -10.23 -9.99 -17.46
CA ARG A 31 -9.02 -9.40 -18.01
C ARG A 31 -9.18 -7.89 -17.97
N VAL A 32 -8.27 -7.22 -17.29
CA VAL A 32 -8.21 -5.76 -17.21
C VAL A 32 -7.16 -5.27 -18.19
N ALA A 33 -7.53 -4.35 -19.09
CA ALA A 33 -6.59 -3.49 -19.80
C ALA A 33 -6.03 -2.47 -18.79
N VAL A 34 -4.80 -2.71 -18.35
CA VAL A 34 -4.17 -1.96 -17.26
C VAL A 34 -3.86 -0.54 -17.76
N ARG A 35 -4.28 0.46 -16.98
CA ARG A 35 -3.99 1.88 -17.23
C ARG A 35 -2.95 2.44 -16.27
N ALA A 36 -2.88 1.86 -15.07
CA ALA A 36 -1.81 2.11 -14.12
C ALA A 36 -1.58 0.85 -13.28
N ALA A 37 -0.30 0.55 -12.98
CA ALA A 37 0.09 -0.49 -12.04
C ALA A 37 0.86 0.12 -10.87
N GLY A 38 0.50 -0.23 -9.65
CA GLY A 38 1.14 0.29 -8.45
C GLY A 38 2.44 -0.44 -8.14
N VAL A 39 3.50 0.31 -7.88
CA VAL A 39 4.77 -0.25 -7.38
C VAL A 39 4.74 -0.27 -5.86
N ASN A 40 4.99 -1.44 -5.28
CA ASN A 40 4.90 -1.71 -3.85
C ASN A 40 6.21 -2.29 -3.31
N PRO A 41 6.53 -2.07 -2.02
CA PRO A 41 7.70 -2.69 -1.42
C PRO A 41 7.72 -4.22 -1.51
N ALA A 42 6.54 -4.85 -1.47
CA ALA A 42 6.42 -6.30 -1.67
C ALA A 42 6.91 -6.76 -3.05
N ASP A 43 6.78 -5.94 -4.10
CA ASP A 43 7.23 -6.30 -5.45
C ASP A 43 8.73 -6.53 -5.51
N TRP A 44 9.53 -5.59 -4.99
CA TRP A 44 10.98 -5.72 -4.99
C TRP A 44 11.47 -6.72 -3.95
N LYS A 45 10.79 -6.86 -2.80
CA LYS A 45 11.10 -7.90 -1.80
C LYS A 45 10.93 -9.31 -2.39
N MET A 46 9.85 -9.57 -3.13
CA MET A 46 9.64 -10.84 -3.84
C MET A 46 10.67 -11.07 -4.94
N ARG A 47 10.98 -10.02 -5.73
CA ARG A 47 12.01 -10.09 -6.79
C ARG A 47 13.40 -10.40 -6.20
N ALA A 48 13.75 -9.79 -5.07
CA ALA A 48 15.03 -10.00 -4.39
C ALA A 48 15.12 -11.28 -3.56
N GLY A 49 14.03 -12.05 -3.43
CA GLY A 49 13.99 -13.26 -2.61
C GLY A 49 13.90 -13.00 -1.09
N LEU A 50 13.58 -11.77 -0.68
CA LEU A 50 13.39 -11.36 0.72
C LEU A 50 11.96 -11.60 1.22
N MET A 51 11.05 -11.93 0.31
CA MET A 51 9.67 -12.30 0.59
C MET A 51 9.28 -13.48 -0.33
N PRO A 52 8.50 -14.45 0.14
CA PRO A 52 7.99 -15.52 -0.72
C PRO A 52 7.22 -14.96 -1.91
N GLY A 53 7.51 -15.47 -3.11
CA GLY A 53 6.76 -15.21 -4.33
C GLY A 53 6.27 -16.51 -4.97
N PRO A 54 5.62 -16.45 -6.15
CA PRO A 54 5.15 -17.66 -6.86
C PRO A 54 6.26 -18.70 -7.04
N ALA A 55 6.00 -19.98 -6.79
CA ALA A 55 7.08 -20.98 -6.78
C ALA A 55 7.83 -21.10 -8.12
N ALA A 56 7.11 -21.00 -9.25
CA ALA A 56 7.66 -21.21 -10.59
C ALA A 56 8.19 -19.93 -11.24
N PHE A 57 9.25 -20.09 -12.04
CA PHE A 57 9.75 -19.10 -12.99
C PHE A 57 9.34 -19.48 -14.43
N PRO A 58 9.25 -18.51 -15.36
CA PRO A 58 9.38 -17.06 -15.14
C PRO A 58 8.19 -16.47 -14.38
N ARG A 59 8.46 -15.48 -13.52
CA ARG A 59 7.45 -14.75 -12.74
C ARG A 59 7.10 -13.43 -13.43
N ARG A 60 5.81 -13.13 -13.57
CA ARG A 60 5.36 -11.80 -13.98
C ARG A 60 5.28 -10.87 -12.76
N ALA A 61 5.81 -9.66 -12.90
CA ALA A 61 5.92 -8.71 -11.80
C ALA A 61 4.62 -7.92 -11.56
N GLY A 62 4.46 -7.41 -10.35
CA GLY A 62 3.35 -6.54 -9.97
C GLY A 62 2.06 -7.27 -9.66
N PHE A 63 1.27 -6.67 -8.77
CA PHE A 63 -0.03 -7.20 -8.38
C PHE A 63 -1.09 -6.12 -8.17
N GLU A 64 -0.76 -4.84 -8.00
CA GLU A 64 -1.74 -3.77 -7.82
C GLU A 64 -2.02 -3.07 -9.15
N ILE A 65 -3.30 -3.00 -9.55
CA ILE A 65 -3.70 -2.47 -10.86
C ILE A 65 -4.92 -1.55 -10.76
N ALA A 66 -5.01 -0.61 -11.71
CA ALA A 66 -6.23 0.07 -12.08
C ALA A 66 -6.35 0.13 -13.61
N GLY A 67 -7.55 -0.05 -14.13
CA GLY A 67 -7.76 -0.11 -15.57
C GLY A 67 -9.21 -0.33 -15.96
N VAL A 68 -9.41 -0.72 -17.21
CA VAL A 68 -10.73 -0.97 -17.78
C VAL A 68 -10.86 -2.46 -18.05
N VAL A 69 -11.98 -3.06 -17.69
CA VAL A 69 -12.25 -4.46 -18.05
C VAL A 69 -12.33 -4.58 -19.57
N ASP A 70 -11.49 -5.45 -20.13
CA ASP A 70 -11.39 -5.72 -21.57
C ASP A 70 -12.21 -6.96 -21.95
N ALA A 71 -12.09 -8.03 -21.16
CA ALA A 71 -12.84 -9.26 -21.32
C ALA A 71 -13.23 -9.83 -19.95
N ALA A 72 -14.28 -10.65 -19.91
CA ALA A 72 -14.80 -11.22 -18.68
C ALA A 72 -15.11 -12.71 -18.86
N GLY A 73 -14.78 -13.50 -17.85
CA GLY A 73 -15.24 -14.88 -17.74
C GLY A 73 -16.76 -14.95 -17.54
N PRO A 74 -17.36 -16.14 -17.74
CA PRO A 74 -18.82 -16.32 -17.72
C PRO A 74 -19.47 -15.98 -16.37
N GLU A 75 -18.73 -16.14 -15.26
CA GLU A 75 -19.22 -15.93 -13.89
C GLU A 75 -18.72 -14.63 -13.28
N ALA A 76 -17.99 -13.82 -14.05
CA ALA A 76 -17.38 -12.60 -13.54
C ALA A 76 -18.44 -11.64 -13.00
N ARG A 77 -18.07 -10.81 -12.02
CA ARG A 77 -18.92 -9.72 -11.53
C ARG A 77 -18.89 -8.50 -12.45
N PHE A 78 -17.70 -8.11 -12.91
CA PHE A 78 -17.50 -6.94 -13.78
C PHE A 78 -17.59 -7.31 -15.25
N ARG A 79 -17.91 -6.33 -16.11
CA ARG A 79 -18.13 -6.50 -17.55
C ARG A 79 -17.21 -5.60 -18.37
N PRO A 80 -16.95 -5.93 -19.64
CA PRO A 80 -16.17 -5.08 -20.53
C PRO A 80 -16.65 -3.62 -20.51
N GLY A 81 -15.70 -2.69 -20.36
CA GLY A 81 -15.97 -1.25 -20.21
C GLY A 81 -16.00 -0.75 -18.76
N ASP A 82 -16.15 -1.63 -17.76
CA ASP A 82 -16.11 -1.21 -16.35
C ASP A 82 -14.72 -0.70 -15.95
N GLU A 83 -14.66 0.46 -15.30
CA GLU A 83 -13.43 0.97 -14.70
C GLU A 83 -13.24 0.39 -13.29
N VAL A 84 -12.07 -0.19 -13.04
CA VAL A 84 -11.80 -0.97 -11.82
C VAL A 84 -10.43 -0.69 -11.23
N LEU A 85 -10.27 -0.96 -9.94
CA LEU A 85 -8.99 -0.99 -9.22
C LEU A 85 -8.96 -2.18 -8.25
N GLY A 86 -7.77 -2.71 -7.97
CA GLY A 86 -7.61 -3.83 -7.05
C GLY A 86 -6.34 -4.64 -7.32
N TRP A 87 -6.45 -5.97 -7.22
CA TRP A 87 -5.31 -6.88 -7.34
C TRP A 87 -5.41 -7.75 -8.60
N ALA A 88 -4.34 -7.78 -9.38
CA ALA A 88 -4.09 -8.83 -10.38
C ALA A 88 -3.72 -10.15 -9.69
N GLN A 89 -3.99 -11.27 -10.35
CA GLN A 89 -3.48 -12.59 -9.96
C GLN A 89 -2.00 -12.75 -10.39
N GLY A 90 -1.18 -11.77 -10.01
CA GLY A 90 0.18 -11.58 -10.51
C GLY A 90 0.24 -10.99 -11.92
N GLY A 91 1.38 -10.40 -12.27
CA GLY A 91 1.60 -9.82 -13.59
C GLY A 91 0.88 -8.50 -13.86
N GLY A 92 0.66 -7.69 -12.82
CA GLY A 92 0.09 -6.35 -12.97
C GLY A 92 0.98 -5.39 -13.76
N TYR A 93 2.29 -5.64 -13.84
CA TYR A 93 3.21 -4.88 -14.70
C TYR A 93 3.09 -5.38 -16.15
N ALA A 94 1.94 -5.17 -16.76
CA ALA A 94 1.63 -5.59 -18.12
C ALA A 94 0.55 -4.68 -18.73
N GLU A 95 0.33 -4.79 -20.04
CA GLU A 95 -0.79 -4.13 -20.72
C GLU A 95 -2.14 -4.76 -20.34
N TYR A 96 -2.16 -6.07 -20.06
CA TYR A 96 -3.35 -6.79 -19.60
C TYR A 96 -3.02 -7.72 -18.44
N ALA A 97 -3.94 -7.81 -17.47
CA ALA A 97 -3.79 -8.70 -16.32
C ALA A 97 -5.12 -9.38 -15.98
N LEU A 98 -5.06 -10.64 -15.54
CA LEU A 98 -6.22 -11.33 -14.97
C LEU A 98 -6.42 -10.91 -13.53
N SER A 99 -7.67 -10.72 -13.15
CA SER A 99 -8.07 -10.26 -11.82
C SER A 99 -9.44 -10.82 -11.42
N GLY A 100 -9.68 -10.85 -10.12
CA GLY A 100 -10.93 -11.27 -9.47
C GLY A 100 -11.25 -10.35 -8.27
N PRO A 101 -10.29 -10.06 -7.38
CA PRO A 101 -10.47 -9.08 -6.31
C PRO A 101 -10.37 -7.63 -6.82
N LEU A 102 -11.51 -7.07 -7.23
CA LEU A 102 -11.65 -5.71 -7.74
C LEU A 102 -12.77 -4.94 -7.05
N VAL A 103 -12.63 -3.63 -7.04
CA VAL A 103 -13.71 -2.69 -6.76
C VAL A 103 -13.91 -1.76 -7.95
N ALA A 104 -15.10 -1.19 -8.07
CA ALA A 104 -15.37 -0.17 -9.08
C ALA A 104 -14.53 1.08 -8.80
N LYS A 105 -13.93 1.64 -9.86
CA LYS A 105 -13.22 2.91 -9.79
C LYS A 105 -14.22 4.06 -9.75
N PRO A 106 -14.15 4.96 -8.77
CA PRO A 106 -14.92 6.20 -8.81
C PRO A 106 -14.56 7.04 -10.05
N ALA A 107 -15.58 7.57 -10.73
CA ALA A 107 -15.39 8.34 -11.97
C ALA A 107 -14.49 9.57 -11.78
N GLY A 108 -14.45 10.17 -10.58
CA GLY A 108 -13.65 11.35 -10.27
C GLY A 108 -12.14 11.10 -10.07
N LEU A 109 -11.69 9.84 -10.01
CA LEU A 109 -10.27 9.53 -9.86
C LEU A 109 -9.59 9.31 -11.21
N SER A 110 -8.35 9.76 -11.33
CA SER A 110 -7.49 9.30 -12.43
C SER A 110 -7.08 7.83 -12.19
N PHE A 111 -6.69 7.09 -13.23
CA PHE A 111 -6.14 5.72 -13.03
C PHE A 111 -4.85 5.71 -12.17
N PRO A 112 -3.89 6.64 -12.36
CA PRO A 112 -2.73 6.76 -11.49
C PRO A 112 -3.07 6.99 -10.01
N ASP A 113 -4.07 7.81 -9.71
CA ASP A 113 -4.49 8.04 -8.33
C ASP A 113 -5.33 6.87 -7.79
N ALA A 114 -6.17 6.26 -8.63
CA ALA A 114 -6.96 5.10 -8.26
C ALA A 114 -6.06 3.91 -7.86
N VAL A 115 -4.97 3.64 -8.60
CA VAL A 115 -4.06 2.53 -8.25
C VAL A 115 -3.24 2.79 -6.98
N ALA A 116 -3.24 4.01 -6.43
CA ALA A 116 -2.61 4.31 -5.15
C ALA A 116 -3.45 3.89 -3.94
N VAL A 117 -4.71 3.48 -4.14
CA VAL A 117 -5.67 3.14 -3.07
C VAL A 117 -5.59 1.68 -2.60
N PRO A 118 -5.60 0.64 -3.46
CA PRO A 118 -5.93 -0.72 -3.03
C PRO A 118 -5.04 -1.26 -1.90
N VAL A 119 -3.73 -1.28 -2.11
CA VAL A 119 -2.78 -1.81 -1.12
C VAL A 119 -2.75 -0.91 0.10
N ALA A 120 -2.74 0.41 -0.09
CA ALA A 120 -2.64 1.36 1.00
C ALA A 120 -3.87 1.30 1.93
N ALA A 121 -5.08 1.30 1.37
CA ALA A 121 -6.33 1.23 2.11
C ALA A 121 -6.53 -0.14 2.78
N ASN A 122 -6.26 -1.24 2.08
CA ASN A 122 -6.38 -2.58 2.65
C ASN A 122 -5.42 -2.80 3.83
N THR A 123 -4.18 -2.31 3.69
CA THR A 123 -3.16 -2.41 4.74
C THR A 123 -3.49 -1.49 5.91
N ALA A 124 -3.91 -0.26 5.64
CA ALA A 124 -4.30 0.69 6.69
C ALA A 124 -5.51 0.17 7.48
N GLY A 125 -6.62 -0.15 6.80
CA GLY A 125 -7.82 -0.65 7.46
C GLY A 125 -7.57 -1.95 8.22
N GLY A 126 -6.94 -2.94 7.57
CA GLY A 126 -6.64 -4.21 8.22
C GLY A 126 -5.68 -4.08 9.41
N GLY A 127 -4.73 -3.14 9.37
CA GLY A 127 -3.85 -2.88 10.51
C GLY A 127 -4.59 -2.24 11.68
N LEU A 128 -5.57 -1.37 11.42
CA LEU A 128 -6.42 -0.82 12.49
C LEU A 128 -7.36 -1.88 13.07
N ASP A 129 -7.86 -2.80 12.24
CA ASP A 129 -8.65 -3.95 12.68
C ASP A 129 -7.81 -4.89 13.57
N GLU A 130 -6.58 -5.21 13.16
CA GLU A 130 -5.63 -6.05 13.93
C GLU A 130 -5.24 -5.42 15.26
N LEU A 131 -5.12 -4.09 15.29
CA LEU A 131 -4.90 -3.34 16.52
C LEU A 131 -6.14 -3.27 17.40
N GLU A 132 -7.30 -3.71 16.91
CA GLU A 132 -8.61 -3.57 17.57
C GLU A 132 -8.81 -2.13 18.08
N LEU A 133 -8.49 -1.14 17.24
CA LEU A 133 -8.51 0.26 17.64
C LEU A 133 -9.95 0.69 17.95
N GLU A 134 -10.14 1.41 19.06
CA GLU A 134 -11.44 1.90 19.51
C GLU A 134 -11.55 3.45 19.46
N PRO A 135 -12.78 3.99 19.34
CA PRO A 135 -12.99 5.43 19.48
C PRO A 135 -12.49 5.97 20.83
N GLY A 136 -11.81 7.13 20.81
CA GLY A 136 -11.28 7.77 22.02
C GLY A 136 -9.86 7.34 22.41
N GLU A 137 -9.33 6.26 21.83
CA GLU A 137 -7.94 5.83 22.01
C GLU A 137 -6.94 6.75 21.29
N THR A 138 -5.67 6.63 21.67
CA THR A 138 -4.55 7.34 21.06
C THR A 138 -3.66 6.38 20.26
N LEU A 139 -3.68 6.52 18.94
CA LEU A 139 -2.85 5.78 18.00
C LEU A 139 -1.56 6.56 17.68
N LEU A 140 -0.42 5.89 17.75
CA LEU A 140 0.85 6.38 17.18
C LEU A 140 1.09 5.76 15.81
N VAL A 141 1.20 6.58 14.77
CA VAL A 141 1.54 6.13 13.40
C VAL A 141 2.97 6.55 13.05
N ASN A 142 3.88 5.59 12.93
CA ASN A 142 5.22 5.87 12.41
C ASN A 142 5.20 5.92 10.88
N GLY A 143 5.72 6.98 10.27
CA GLY A 143 5.64 7.16 8.82
C GLY A 143 4.28 7.67 8.34
N ALA A 144 3.65 8.55 9.11
CA ALA A 144 2.29 9.07 8.90
C ALA A 144 2.09 9.81 7.56
N SER A 145 3.16 10.25 6.90
CA SER A 145 3.10 10.88 5.58
C SER A 145 3.24 9.90 4.40
N GLY A 146 3.48 8.61 4.66
CA GLY A 146 3.59 7.58 3.62
C GLY A 146 2.22 7.10 3.13
N ALA A 147 2.19 6.32 2.05
CA ALA A 147 0.92 5.88 1.43
C ALA A 147 -0.03 5.15 2.39
N VAL A 148 0.49 4.17 3.17
CA VAL A 148 -0.31 3.46 4.18
C VAL A 148 -0.58 4.38 5.37
N GLY A 149 0.46 5.00 5.92
CA GLY A 149 0.37 5.84 7.11
C GLY A 149 -0.65 6.99 6.96
N SER A 150 -0.72 7.62 5.80
CA SER A 150 -1.66 8.72 5.57
C SER A 150 -3.11 8.28 5.58
N LEU A 151 -3.40 7.08 5.06
CA LEU A 151 -4.75 6.50 5.11
C LEU A 151 -5.06 5.95 6.50
N ALA A 152 -4.08 5.37 7.21
CA ALA A 152 -4.25 4.93 8.59
C ALA A 152 -4.61 6.10 9.53
N VAL A 153 -3.93 7.25 9.39
CA VAL A 153 -4.27 8.48 10.12
C VAL A 153 -5.73 8.87 9.87
N GLN A 154 -6.15 8.94 8.61
CA GLN A 154 -7.49 9.43 8.26
C GLN A 154 -8.59 8.44 8.68
N LEU A 155 -8.37 7.13 8.53
CA LEU A 155 -9.27 6.10 9.02
C LEU A 155 -9.42 6.14 10.55
N ALA A 156 -8.30 6.21 11.28
CA ALA A 156 -8.32 6.30 12.74
C ALA A 156 -9.00 7.59 13.23
N ARG A 157 -8.76 8.72 12.56
CA ARG A 157 -9.46 9.98 12.85
C ARG A 157 -10.96 9.88 12.58
N ALA A 158 -11.37 9.23 11.49
CA ALA A 158 -12.78 9.00 11.17
C ALA A 158 -13.47 8.04 12.17
N LEU A 159 -12.70 7.15 12.82
CA LEU A 159 -13.17 6.30 13.92
C LEU A 159 -13.32 7.06 15.25
N GLY A 160 -12.72 8.25 15.38
CA GLY A 160 -12.75 9.05 16.61
C GLY A 160 -11.52 8.84 17.51
N ALA A 161 -10.45 8.24 17.02
CA ALA A 161 -9.18 8.15 17.73
C ALA A 161 -8.39 9.47 17.65
N THR A 162 -7.56 9.72 18.66
CA THR A 162 -6.49 10.71 18.58
C THR A 162 -5.29 10.07 17.87
N VAL A 163 -4.67 10.78 16.93
CA VAL A 163 -3.53 10.24 16.19
C VAL A 163 -2.30 11.11 16.40
N VAL A 164 -1.21 10.52 16.87
CA VAL A 164 0.13 11.12 16.82
C VAL A 164 0.86 10.53 15.61
N GLY A 165 1.38 11.37 14.74
CA GLY A 165 2.02 10.93 13.50
C GLY A 165 3.48 11.35 13.42
N THR A 166 4.40 10.40 13.24
CA THR A 166 5.79 10.74 12.95
C THR A 166 5.99 10.90 11.43
N ALA A 167 6.75 11.90 11.03
CA ALA A 167 7.22 12.07 9.66
C ALA A 167 8.52 12.87 9.60
N SER A 168 9.06 13.11 8.41
CA SER A 168 10.19 14.02 8.24
C SER A 168 9.81 15.45 8.63
N ALA A 169 10.80 16.30 8.92
CA ALA A 169 10.57 17.72 9.21
C ALA A 169 9.82 18.43 8.06
N ALA A 170 10.10 18.05 6.81
CA ALA A 170 9.43 18.62 5.63
C ALA A 170 7.94 18.23 5.53
N ASN A 171 7.52 17.13 6.15
CA ASN A 171 6.17 16.57 6.01
C ASN A 171 5.25 16.88 7.20
N GLN A 172 5.66 17.74 8.14
CA GLN A 172 4.87 18.03 9.34
C GLN A 172 3.53 18.69 9.00
N GLU A 173 3.50 19.60 8.02
CA GLU A 173 2.24 20.22 7.57
C GLU A 173 1.31 19.21 6.85
N VAL A 174 1.89 18.24 6.13
CA VAL A 174 1.10 17.16 5.53
C VAL A 174 0.42 16.35 6.63
N VAL A 175 1.17 15.90 7.63
CA VAL A 175 0.62 15.11 8.76
C VAL A 175 -0.44 15.89 9.53
N ARG A 176 -0.22 17.19 9.78
CA ARG A 176 -1.23 18.07 10.40
C ARG A 176 -2.49 18.18 9.54
N GLY A 177 -2.32 18.34 8.23
CA GLY A 177 -3.42 18.43 7.27
C GLY A 177 -4.26 17.16 7.16
N LEU A 178 -3.70 16.00 7.51
CA LEU A 178 -4.42 14.71 7.62
C LEU A 178 -5.20 14.57 8.94
N GLY A 179 -5.00 15.50 9.89
CA GLY A 179 -5.63 15.48 11.20
C GLY A 179 -4.82 14.77 12.28
N ALA A 180 -3.55 14.43 12.08
CA ALA A 180 -2.71 13.93 13.17
C ALA A 180 -2.00 15.07 13.92
N LEU A 181 -1.60 14.82 15.17
CA LEU A 181 -0.63 15.62 15.91
C LEU A 181 0.77 15.28 15.36
N PRO A 182 1.42 16.19 14.63
CA PRO A 182 2.65 15.86 13.90
C PRO A 182 3.88 15.94 14.81
N THR A 183 4.81 15.00 14.63
CA THR A 183 6.15 15.08 15.22
C THR A 183 7.19 14.45 14.29
N THR A 184 8.48 14.64 14.62
CA THR A 184 9.58 14.02 13.89
C THR A 184 10.00 12.69 14.50
N TYR A 185 10.40 11.73 13.66
CA TYR A 185 11.10 10.52 14.08
C TYR A 185 12.56 10.81 14.50
N GLY A 186 13.28 9.77 14.92
CA GLY A 186 14.70 9.85 15.28
C GLY A 186 14.95 10.21 16.75
N PRO A 187 16.17 10.64 17.13
CA PRO A 187 16.53 10.88 18.52
C PRO A 187 15.53 11.80 19.24
N GLY A 188 15.16 11.43 20.47
CA GLY A 188 14.19 12.16 21.29
C GLY A 188 12.72 11.97 20.90
N VAL A 189 12.40 10.99 20.04
CA VAL A 189 11.02 10.76 19.59
C VAL A 189 10.09 10.38 20.74
N VAL A 190 10.58 9.63 21.73
CA VAL A 190 9.79 9.20 22.88
C VAL A 190 9.29 10.41 23.67
N GLU A 191 10.17 11.35 23.99
CA GLU A 191 9.84 12.56 24.74
C GLU A 191 8.85 13.44 23.96
N ARG A 192 9.08 13.58 22.64
CA ARG A 192 8.16 14.35 21.78
C ARG A 192 6.77 13.72 21.71
N VAL A 193 6.67 12.39 21.61
CA VAL A 193 5.38 11.71 21.57
C VAL A 193 4.68 11.81 22.92
N ARG A 194 5.38 11.60 24.05
CA ARG A 194 4.81 11.77 25.40
C ARG A 194 4.26 13.18 25.62
N ALA A 195 4.93 14.21 25.11
CA ALA A 195 4.45 15.59 25.20
C ALA A 195 3.14 15.82 24.43
N LEU A 196 2.90 15.10 23.33
CA LEU A 196 1.68 15.19 22.53
C LEU A 196 0.55 14.28 23.05
N ALA A 197 0.90 13.20 23.75
CA ALA A 197 -0.02 12.22 24.29
C ALA A 197 0.23 11.99 25.80
N PRO A 198 -0.11 12.97 26.67
CA PRO A 198 0.16 12.88 28.10
C PRO A 198 -0.61 11.77 28.83
N ARG A 199 -1.64 11.21 28.18
CA ARG A 199 -2.41 10.05 28.68
C ARG A 199 -1.85 8.70 28.22
N GLY A 200 -0.76 8.70 27.45
CA GLY A 200 -0.15 7.49 26.89
C GLY A 200 -0.60 7.19 25.46
N ILE A 201 -0.05 6.10 24.93
CA ILE A 201 -0.36 5.55 23.61
C ILE A 201 -1.04 4.19 23.80
N ASP A 202 -2.21 4.02 23.19
CA ASP A 202 -3.03 2.80 23.31
C ASP A 202 -2.67 1.75 22.25
N ALA A 203 -2.23 2.21 21.08
CA ALA A 203 -1.80 1.36 19.97
C ALA A 203 -0.70 2.04 19.14
N VAL A 204 0.18 1.23 18.52
CA VAL A 204 1.24 1.71 17.62
C VAL A 204 1.14 0.99 16.27
N PHE A 205 1.06 1.77 15.20
CA PHE A 205 1.15 1.27 13.83
C PHE A 205 2.42 1.79 13.16
N ASP A 206 3.39 0.89 13.00
CA ASP A 206 4.64 1.19 12.33
C ASP A 206 4.58 0.94 10.80
N CYS A 207 4.54 2.02 10.02
CA CYS A 207 4.53 1.98 8.55
C CYS A 207 5.90 2.27 7.92
N ALA A 208 6.91 2.65 8.69
CA ALA A 208 8.22 3.07 8.17
C ALA A 208 9.38 2.18 8.62
N GLY A 209 9.28 1.51 9.77
CA GLY A 209 10.35 0.69 10.32
C GLY A 209 11.55 1.52 10.78
N HIS A 210 12.74 1.11 10.35
CA HIS A 210 14.02 1.74 10.69
C HIS A 210 14.36 1.73 12.19
N GLY A 211 14.06 0.63 12.89
CA GLY A 211 14.41 0.46 14.30
C GLY A 211 13.49 1.24 15.25
N PHE A 212 12.31 1.66 14.77
CA PHE A 212 11.34 2.38 15.58
C PHE A 212 10.68 1.52 16.67
N LEU A 213 10.73 0.20 16.53
CA LEU A 213 10.03 -0.73 17.43
C LEU A 213 10.45 -0.59 18.90
N ASP A 214 11.71 -0.27 19.21
CA ASP A 214 12.13 -0.06 20.60
C ASP A 214 11.45 1.17 21.23
N ALA A 215 11.35 2.25 20.48
CA ALA A 215 10.60 3.44 20.93
C ALA A 215 9.10 3.15 21.02
N ALA A 216 8.54 2.33 20.11
CA ALA A 216 7.15 1.90 20.15
C ALA A 216 6.84 1.13 21.45
N ILE A 217 7.68 0.16 21.81
CA ILE A 217 7.54 -0.63 23.04
C ILE A 217 7.60 0.27 24.27
N GLU A 218 8.54 1.22 24.33
CA GLU A 218 8.64 2.15 25.45
C GLU A 218 7.42 3.08 25.57
N LEU A 219 6.90 3.56 24.44
CA LEU A 219 5.75 4.47 24.40
C LEU A 219 4.44 3.78 24.74
N ARG A 220 4.29 2.51 24.32
CA ARG A 220 3.12 1.68 24.63
C ARG A 220 3.17 1.11 26.05
N GLY A 221 4.37 0.81 26.55
CA GLY A 221 4.59 0.13 27.83
C GLY A 221 4.54 -1.41 27.73
N GLY A 222 4.61 -1.96 26.52
CA GLY A 222 4.45 -3.38 26.22
C GLY A 222 4.58 -3.65 24.73
N THR A 223 4.47 -4.92 24.33
CA THR A 223 4.49 -5.35 22.91
C THR A 223 3.07 -5.57 22.36
N ASP A 224 2.06 -5.58 23.24
CA ASP A 224 0.65 -5.66 22.85
C ASP A 224 0.22 -4.42 22.05
N ARG A 225 -0.66 -4.62 21.07
CA ARG A 225 -1.21 -3.55 20.22
C ARG A 225 -0.10 -2.71 19.56
N ILE A 226 1.00 -3.36 19.19
CA ILE A 226 2.02 -2.85 18.27
C ILE A 226 2.04 -3.75 17.05
N ILE A 227 1.89 -3.15 15.87
CA ILE A 227 2.09 -3.86 14.60
C ILE A 227 3.03 -3.07 13.69
N THR A 228 3.74 -3.78 12.82
CA THR A 228 4.56 -3.17 11.77
C THR A 228 4.33 -3.82 10.42
N ILE A 229 4.47 -3.06 9.34
CA ILE A 229 4.51 -3.57 7.95
C ILE A 229 5.89 -3.40 7.30
N ALA A 230 6.86 -2.88 8.06
CA ALA A 230 8.11 -2.37 7.52
C ALA A 230 9.34 -2.99 8.19
N ASP A 231 9.30 -3.20 9.51
CA ASP A 231 10.46 -3.62 10.28
C ASP A 231 10.57 -5.15 10.38
N GLY A 232 11.63 -5.72 9.80
CA GLY A 232 11.88 -7.16 9.82
C GLY A 232 12.25 -7.71 11.20
N ALA A 233 12.59 -6.84 12.17
CA ALA A 233 12.91 -7.24 13.54
C ALA A 233 11.66 -7.49 14.41
N ALA A 234 10.45 -7.44 13.83
CA ALA A 234 9.20 -7.62 14.55
C ALA A 234 9.14 -8.93 15.35
N ALA A 235 9.51 -10.05 14.70
CA ALA A 235 9.47 -11.37 15.32
C ALA A 235 10.44 -11.49 16.51
N ASP A 236 11.61 -10.85 16.44
CA ASP A 236 12.61 -10.84 17.52
C ASP A 236 12.15 -10.05 18.75
N LYS A 237 11.08 -9.27 18.61
CA LYS A 237 10.51 -8.40 19.65
C LYS A 237 9.09 -8.81 20.07
N ASP A 238 8.64 -10.00 19.67
CA ASP A 238 7.27 -10.47 19.91
C ASP A 238 6.19 -9.49 19.39
N ILE A 239 6.48 -8.82 18.27
CA ILE A 239 5.59 -7.87 17.59
C ILE A 239 5.07 -8.48 16.29
N THR A 240 3.80 -8.24 15.97
CA THR A 240 3.20 -8.71 14.73
C THR A 240 3.76 -7.95 13.52
N PHE A 241 4.39 -8.69 12.60
CA PHE A 241 4.60 -8.22 11.23
C PHE A 241 3.30 -8.39 10.45
N PHE A 242 2.54 -7.32 10.29
CA PHE A 242 1.23 -7.36 9.66
C PHE A 242 1.35 -7.53 8.15
N SER A 243 0.56 -8.46 7.61
CA SER A 243 0.36 -8.61 6.17
C SER A 243 -1.03 -9.16 5.93
N ARG A 244 -1.78 -8.50 5.05
CA ARG A 244 -3.13 -8.91 4.67
C ARG A 244 -3.15 -9.34 3.20
N PRO A 245 -3.67 -10.53 2.86
CA PRO A 245 -3.79 -10.96 1.47
C PRO A 245 -4.57 -9.95 0.62
N GLY A 246 -4.16 -9.80 -0.64
CA GLY A 246 -4.91 -9.01 -1.62
C GLY A 246 -6.30 -9.62 -1.85
N GLY A 247 -7.33 -8.78 -1.90
CA GLY A 247 -8.72 -9.23 -2.04
C GLY A 247 -9.47 -9.48 -0.73
N ALA A 248 -8.78 -9.52 0.42
CA ALA A 248 -9.43 -9.20 1.68
C ALA A 248 -9.69 -7.69 1.76
N GLY A 249 -10.66 -7.26 2.56
CA GLY A 249 -10.91 -5.82 2.80
C GLY A 249 -11.36 -5.01 1.57
N LEU A 250 -12.01 -5.64 0.57
CA LEU A 250 -12.50 -4.90 -0.62
C LEU A 250 -13.53 -3.82 -0.25
N ASP A 251 -14.24 -3.99 0.86
CA ASP A 251 -15.18 -3.01 1.41
C ASP A 251 -14.46 -1.73 1.89
N VAL A 252 -13.35 -1.86 2.65
CA VAL A 252 -12.55 -0.70 3.06
C VAL A 252 -11.89 -0.04 1.85
N VAL A 253 -11.44 -0.82 0.86
CA VAL A 253 -10.87 -0.27 -0.38
C VAL A 253 -11.90 0.53 -1.15
N ALA A 254 -13.11 -0.01 -1.35
CA ALA A 254 -14.19 0.68 -2.04
C ALA A 254 -14.59 1.97 -1.30
N ARG A 255 -14.71 1.90 0.04
CA ARG A 255 -15.03 3.07 0.88
C ARG A 255 -13.96 4.15 0.76
N VAL A 256 -12.68 3.80 0.91
CA VAL A 256 -11.58 4.77 0.83
C VAL A 256 -11.48 5.36 -0.57
N ALA A 257 -11.64 4.55 -1.63
CA ALA A 257 -11.65 5.07 -3.00
C ALA A 257 -12.71 6.17 -3.17
N GLN A 258 -13.92 5.96 -2.64
CA GLN A 258 -14.98 6.98 -2.67
C GLN A 258 -14.62 8.22 -1.85
N LEU A 259 -14.09 8.07 -0.64
CA LEU A 259 -13.68 9.21 0.21
C LEU A 259 -12.55 10.03 -0.43
N VAL A 260 -11.64 9.39 -1.17
CA VAL A 260 -10.62 10.10 -1.94
C VAL A 260 -11.26 10.83 -3.13
N ALA A 261 -12.23 10.21 -3.81
CA ALA A 261 -12.93 10.83 -4.93
C ALA A 261 -13.77 12.05 -4.53
N THR A 262 -14.33 12.06 -3.32
CA THR A 262 -15.07 13.21 -2.76
C THR A 262 -14.16 14.26 -2.12
N GLY A 263 -12.85 13.98 -2.00
CA GLY A 263 -11.87 14.87 -1.37
C GLY A 263 -11.92 14.88 0.15
N GLU A 264 -12.71 14.01 0.77
CA GLU A 264 -12.75 13.81 2.22
C GLU A 264 -11.44 13.19 2.72
N PHE A 265 -10.88 12.26 1.94
CA PHE A 265 -9.58 11.65 2.19
C PHE A 265 -8.54 12.13 1.17
N ARG A 266 -7.30 12.28 1.62
CA ARG A 266 -6.15 12.70 0.80
C ARG A 266 -5.14 11.57 0.69
N LEU A 267 -4.64 11.34 -0.52
CA LEU A 267 -3.48 10.48 -0.76
C LEU A 267 -2.19 11.21 -0.37
N ALA A 268 -1.12 10.45 -0.13
CA ALA A 268 0.21 10.98 0.28
C ALA A 268 0.90 11.89 -0.76
N GLY A 269 0.28 12.14 -1.91
CA GLY A 269 0.78 12.95 -3.01
C GLY A 269 0.29 12.41 -4.36
N PRO A 270 0.44 13.18 -5.45
CA PRO A 270 0.13 12.69 -6.79
C PRO A 270 1.00 11.48 -7.11
N ALA A 271 0.45 10.56 -7.92
CA ALA A 271 1.23 9.43 -8.40
C ALA A 271 2.42 9.88 -9.26
N ARG A 272 3.58 9.24 -9.06
CA ARG A 272 4.79 9.43 -9.88
C ARG A 272 4.86 8.34 -10.93
N GLY A 273 4.62 8.72 -12.18
CA GLY A 273 4.51 7.79 -13.31
C GLY A 273 5.85 7.44 -13.95
N TYR A 274 6.06 6.15 -14.18
CA TYR A 274 7.12 5.59 -15.00
C TYR A 274 6.50 4.85 -16.19
N PRO A 275 7.09 4.88 -17.39
CA PRO A 275 6.72 3.96 -18.46
C PRO A 275 6.89 2.50 -18.00
N LEU A 276 6.06 1.58 -18.49
CA LEU A 276 6.16 0.15 -18.16
C LEU A 276 7.59 -0.43 -18.41
N ALA A 277 8.26 0.06 -19.46
CA ALA A 277 9.64 -0.34 -19.79
C ALA A 277 10.67 0.03 -18.71
N GLU A 278 10.34 0.98 -17.84
CA GLU A 278 11.21 1.48 -16.76
C GLU A 278 10.90 0.83 -15.40
N ALA A 279 10.22 -0.32 -15.37
CA ALA A 279 9.89 -1.03 -14.12
C ALA A 279 11.09 -1.26 -13.20
N ALA A 280 12.29 -1.50 -13.75
CA ALA A 280 13.51 -1.62 -12.97
C ALA A 280 13.92 -0.31 -12.27
N ALA A 281 13.74 0.84 -12.94
CA ALA A 281 14.00 2.15 -12.33
C ALA A 281 12.97 2.47 -11.25
N ALA A 282 11.68 2.19 -11.52
CA ALA A 282 10.61 2.39 -10.56
C ALA A 282 10.81 1.54 -9.28
N GLN A 283 11.24 0.28 -9.40
CA GLN A 283 11.56 -0.53 -8.23
C GLN A 283 12.81 -0.05 -7.50
N ARG A 284 13.86 0.42 -8.19
CA ARG A 284 15.02 1.05 -7.55
C ARG A 284 14.62 2.25 -6.69
N GLU A 285 13.74 3.10 -7.19
CA GLU A 285 13.23 4.23 -6.39
C GLU A 285 12.43 3.72 -5.18
N SER A 286 11.55 2.74 -5.39
CA SER A 286 10.76 2.15 -4.30
C SER A 286 11.62 1.52 -3.20
N GLU A 287 12.75 0.91 -3.54
CA GLU A 287 13.72 0.34 -2.59
C GLU A 287 14.33 1.39 -1.67
N THR A 288 14.38 2.67 -2.08
CA THR A 288 14.90 3.74 -1.23
C THR A 288 13.99 4.07 -0.04
N GLY A 289 12.70 3.70 -0.10
CA GLY A 289 11.71 4.04 0.92
C GLY A 289 11.33 5.53 0.99
N HIS A 290 11.82 6.36 0.06
CA HIS A 290 11.61 7.81 0.06
C HIS A 290 10.67 8.28 -1.06
N GLY A 291 10.13 9.49 -0.90
CA GLY A 291 9.29 10.18 -1.91
C GLY A 291 7.82 10.32 -1.52
N LEU A 292 7.19 11.40 -1.98
CA LEU A 292 5.78 11.73 -1.72
C LEU A 292 4.85 11.19 -2.81
N GLY A 293 3.87 10.38 -2.42
CA GLY A 293 2.93 9.74 -3.35
C GLY A 293 3.39 8.36 -3.82
N LYS A 294 2.49 7.69 -4.55
CA LYS A 294 2.68 6.32 -5.06
C LYS A 294 3.55 6.33 -6.32
N ILE A 295 4.48 5.37 -6.45
CA ILE A 295 5.15 5.11 -7.72
C ILE A 295 4.24 4.21 -8.56
N VAL A 296 3.99 4.60 -9.81
CA VAL A 296 3.09 3.87 -10.71
C VAL A 296 3.77 3.61 -12.05
N LEU A 297 3.48 2.47 -12.65
CA LEU A 297 3.85 2.14 -14.01
C LEU A 297 2.67 2.37 -14.94
N ILE A 298 2.92 3.02 -16.07
CA ILE A 298 1.93 3.32 -17.10
C ILE A 298 2.24 2.44 -18.31
N PRO A 299 1.39 1.43 -18.60
CA PRO A 299 1.43 0.71 -19.87
C PRO A 299 1.07 1.68 -21.00
N SER A 300 2.04 1.90 -21.90
CA SER A 300 1.88 2.69 -23.13
C SER A 300 0.92 2.04 -24.12
#